data_AF-A7A728-F1
#
_entry.id   AF-A7A728-F1
#
_cell.length_a   1.000
_cell.length_b   1.000
_cell.length_c   1.000
_cell.angle_alpha   90.00
_cell.angle_beta   90.00
_cell.angle_gamma   90.00
#
_symmetry.space_group_name_H-M   'P 1'
#
loop_
_entity.id
_entity.type
_entity.pdbx_description
1 polymer ?
#
loop_
_entity_poly.entity_id
_entity_poly.type
_entity_poly.pdbx_seq_one_letter_code
_entity_poly.pdbx_strand_id
1 'polypeptide(L)'
;MTWFMIDDGIYDAPQCEELPLSAIGLWAMAGSYVGRQLRHGDYDGAITMQRVRKLGGSPKLARQLVDAGLWRETEPGVFEIVAANPDGTMLCKYAATKELQEKRARAGRAGGKASGRSRRSKNEANASADSEANAKQMLQPDEANDEALAEAKGEANAKQTGKQKRSTLTYTYTHTDITSPNPSTPTPEPEPERTTMAELEARMLEDPFETAWNAYPRHTGSKTEAEKAWNLVVQGVAGRPPADPRQLIGSVIAYAKTVDEPKYAPNMSRWLRQGAYTDTMPSQPKPYRHALPDGTVIDDRWITSHIRDHVPVGTFTDSMRTDFWACVKTGIDPEQKAKEIINECQRKAQR
;
A
#
# COMPACT_ATOMS: atom_id res chain seq x y z
N MET A 1 1.37 -15.70 10.44
CA MET A 1 1.81 -14.83 11.54
C MET A 1 0.67 -13.88 11.89
N THR A 2 0.40 -13.68 13.18
CA THR A 2 -0.56 -12.70 13.70
C THR A 2 0.17 -11.37 13.89
N TRP A 3 -0.44 -10.28 13.42
CA TRP A 3 0.12 -8.92 13.55
C TRP A 3 -0.79 -8.09 14.44
N PHE A 4 -0.21 -7.35 15.38
CA PHE A 4 -0.89 -6.29 16.11
C PHE A 4 -0.74 -5.00 15.29
N MET A 5 -1.82 -4.53 14.69
CA MET A 5 -1.84 -3.30 13.90
C MET A 5 -2.22 -2.15 14.81
N ILE A 6 -1.45 -1.07 14.74
CA ILE A 6 -1.68 0.20 15.43
C ILE A 6 -2.16 1.20 14.38
N ASP A 7 -3.12 2.04 14.73
CA ASP A 7 -3.59 3.11 13.85
C ASP A 7 -2.52 4.20 13.68
N ASP A 8 -2.41 4.73 12.46
CA ASP A 8 -1.39 5.75 12.15
C ASP A 8 -1.66 7.06 12.91
N GLY A 9 -2.91 7.33 13.31
CA GLY A 9 -3.32 8.47 14.14
C GLY A 9 -3.19 8.25 15.65
N ILE A 10 -2.32 7.34 16.09
CA ILE A 10 -2.10 7.13 17.54
C ILE A 10 -1.40 8.33 18.20
N TYR A 11 -0.62 9.10 17.44
CA TYR A 11 0.18 10.21 17.98
C TYR A 11 -0.66 11.44 18.39
N ASP A 12 -1.86 11.58 17.83
CA ASP A 12 -2.82 12.65 18.08
C ASP A 12 -4.15 12.12 18.62
N ALA A 13 -4.20 10.85 19.03
CA ALA A 13 -5.38 10.27 19.66
C ALA A 13 -5.61 10.89 21.05
N PRO A 14 -6.83 11.35 21.39
CA PRO A 14 -7.13 11.95 22.71
C PRO A 14 -6.75 11.05 23.90
N GLN A 15 -6.83 9.73 23.73
CA GLN A 15 -6.43 8.75 24.75
C GLN A 15 -4.92 8.75 25.03
N CYS A 16 -4.11 9.26 24.09
CA CYS A 16 -2.66 9.23 24.15
C CYS A 16 -2.04 10.58 24.55
N GLU A 17 -2.79 11.68 24.53
CA GLU A 17 -2.30 13.05 24.79
C GLU A 17 -1.57 13.18 26.14
N GLU A 18 -2.16 12.63 27.20
CA GLU A 18 -1.64 12.73 28.58
C GLU A 18 -0.83 11.50 29.03
N LEU A 19 -0.60 10.55 28.13
CA LEU A 19 0.11 9.32 28.46
C LEU A 19 1.63 9.47 28.29
N PRO A 20 2.44 8.98 29.26
CA PRO A 20 3.88 8.91 29.05
C PRO A 20 4.21 7.88 27.97
N LEU A 21 5.29 8.12 27.21
CA LEU A 21 5.77 7.19 26.18
C LEU A 21 5.99 5.76 26.71
N SER A 22 6.31 5.60 27.99
CA SER A 22 6.44 4.30 28.65
C SER A 22 5.11 3.53 28.75
N ALA A 23 3.99 4.23 28.90
CA ALA A 23 2.65 3.61 28.87
C ALA A 23 2.31 3.15 27.44
N ILE A 24 2.57 4.00 26.43
CA ILE A 24 2.37 3.64 25.01
C ILE A 24 3.26 2.46 24.62
N GLY A 25 4.53 2.46 25.04
CA GLY A 25 5.45 1.35 24.83
C GLY A 25 4.95 0.05 25.48
N LEU A 26 4.45 0.11 26.72
CA LEU A 26 3.85 -1.04 27.40
C LEU A 26 2.61 -1.55 26.64
N TRP A 27 1.75 -0.64 26.17
CA TRP A 27 0.55 -0.97 25.40
C TRP A 27 0.90 -1.70 24.09
N ALA A 28 1.85 -1.17 23.32
CA ALA A 28 2.30 -1.78 22.06
C ALA A 28 2.92 -3.18 22.27
N MET A 29 3.75 -3.32 23.31
CA MET A 29 4.37 -4.61 23.67
C MET A 29 3.34 -5.63 24.14
N ALA A 30 2.34 -5.20 24.91
CA ALA A 30 1.23 -6.05 25.34
C ALA A 30 0.38 -6.48 24.15
N GLY A 31 0.10 -5.60 23.20
CA GLY A 31 -0.62 -5.94 21.97
C GLY A 31 0.13 -6.97 21.13
N SER A 32 1.45 -6.81 20.96
CA SER A 32 2.29 -7.82 20.31
C SER A 32 2.21 -9.19 21.02
N TYR A 33 2.29 -9.19 22.36
CA TYR A 33 2.14 -10.40 23.18
C TYR A 33 0.77 -11.07 22.98
N VAL A 34 -0.33 -10.33 23.16
CA VAL A 34 -1.70 -10.85 23.02
C VAL A 34 -1.92 -11.39 21.61
N GLY A 35 -1.49 -10.66 20.57
CA GLY A 35 -1.59 -11.11 19.18
C GLY A 35 -0.85 -12.42 18.93
N ARG A 36 0.29 -12.64 19.60
CA ARG A 36 1.00 -13.93 19.55
C ARG A 36 0.22 -15.05 20.24
N GLN A 37 -0.37 -14.75 21.39
CA GLN A 37 -1.06 -15.73 22.24
C GLN A 37 -2.43 -16.15 21.69
N LEU A 38 -3.16 -15.26 21.02
CA LEU A 38 -4.44 -15.55 20.35
C LEU A 38 -4.37 -16.67 19.28
N ARG A 39 -3.17 -17.18 18.97
CA ARG A 39 -2.99 -18.38 18.15
C ARG A 39 -3.32 -19.67 18.91
N HIS A 40 -3.26 -19.63 20.24
CA HIS A 40 -3.72 -20.67 21.14
C HIS A 40 -5.21 -20.42 21.37
N GLY A 41 -6.07 -21.34 20.90
CA GLY A 41 -7.51 -21.11 20.78
C GLY A 41 -8.25 -21.01 22.13
N ASP A 42 -7.58 -21.36 23.20
CA ASP A 42 -7.97 -21.28 24.61
C ASP A 42 -7.57 -19.96 25.28
N TYR A 43 -6.77 -19.13 24.62
CA TYR A 43 -6.36 -17.84 25.17
C TYR A 43 -7.41 -16.76 24.90
N ASP A 44 -7.86 -16.12 25.98
CA ASP A 44 -8.94 -15.14 26.04
C ASP A 44 -8.51 -13.69 25.76
N GLY A 45 -7.20 -13.43 25.69
CA GLY A 45 -6.67 -12.07 25.52
C GLY A 45 -6.24 -11.39 26.82
N ALA A 46 -6.33 -12.08 27.95
CA ALA A 46 -6.04 -11.51 29.27
C ALA A 46 -4.55 -11.21 29.50
N ILE A 47 -4.27 -10.02 30.03
CA ILE A 47 -2.95 -9.53 30.43
C ILE A 47 -2.92 -9.44 31.95
N THR A 48 -2.30 -10.41 32.61
CA THR A 48 -2.15 -10.39 34.07
C THR A 48 -1.10 -9.37 34.52
N MET A 49 -1.17 -8.89 35.77
CA MET A 49 -0.16 -8.01 36.36
C MET A 49 1.25 -8.64 36.35
N GLN A 50 1.35 -9.96 36.46
CA GLN A 50 2.62 -10.67 36.27
C GLN A 50 3.16 -10.47 34.85
N ARG A 51 2.30 -10.50 33.83
CA ARG A 51 2.68 -10.21 32.44
C ARG A 51 3.06 -8.74 32.26
N VAL A 52 2.32 -7.81 32.84
CA VAL A 52 2.65 -6.37 32.83
C VAL A 52 4.08 -6.15 33.33
N ARG A 53 4.44 -6.73 34.48
CA ARG A 53 5.80 -6.63 35.05
C ARG A 53 6.86 -7.24 34.12
N LYS A 54 6.57 -8.39 33.49
CA LYS A 54 7.48 -9.02 32.51
C LYS A 54 7.72 -8.18 31.26
N LEU A 55 6.77 -7.31 30.91
CA LEU A 55 6.89 -6.37 29.78
C LEU A 55 7.53 -5.03 30.20
N GLY A 56 8.06 -4.92 31.43
CA GLY A 56 8.64 -3.68 31.95
C GLY A 56 7.60 -2.67 32.47
N GLY A 57 6.33 -3.07 32.57
CA GLY A 57 5.25 -2.24 33.09
C GLY A 57 5.18 -2.22 34.62
N SER A 58 4.42 -1.27 35.15
CA SER A 58 4.12 -1.13 36.57
C SER A 58 2.60 -1.02 36.80
N PRO A 59 2.11 -1.22 38.04
CA PRO A 59 0.69 -0.99 38.35
C PRO A 59 0.23 0.44 38.02
N LYS A 60 1.13 1.43 38.14
CA LYS A 60 0.85 2.82 37.76
C LYS A 60 0.62 2.95 36.25
N LEU A 61 1.50 2.37 35.43
CA LEU A 61 1.35 2.39 33.97
C LEU A 61 0.10 1.64 33.51
N ALA A 62 -0.20 0.48 34.13
CA ALA A 62 -1.42 -0.26 33.83
C ALA A 62 -2.68 0.58 34.14
N ARG A 63 -2.70 1.27 35.29
CA ARG A 63 -3.81 2.16 35.65
C ARG A 63 -3.95 3.32 34.68
N GLN A 64 -2.85 3.96 34.28
CA GLN A 64 -2.89 5.03 33.27
C GLN A 64 -3.49 4.55 31.94
N LEU A 65 -3.16 3.34 31.49
CA LEU A 65 -3.75 2.75 30.28
C LEU A 65 -5.25 2.44 30.43
N VAL A 66 -5.69 2.06 31.63
CA VAL A 66 -7.11 1.86 31.94
C VAL A 66 -7.86 3.20 31.98
N ASP A 67 -7.31 4.20 32.66
CA ASP A 67 -7.90 5.53 32.79
C ASP A 67 -8.01 6.22 31.41
N ALA A 68 -7.04 5.99 30.53
CA ALA A 68 -7.05 6.46 29.14
C ALA A 68 -8.00 5.67 28.21
N GLY A 69 -8.61 4.59 28.71
CA GLY A 69 -9.51 3.74 27.92
C GLY A 69 -8.79 2.84 26.89
N LEU A 70 -7.47 2.76 26.91
CA LEU A 70 -6.70 1.86 26.04
C LEU A 70 -6.75 0.41 26.52
N TRP A 71 -6.84 0.21 27.85
CA TRP A 71 -7.06 -1.08 28.49
C TRP A 71 -8.37 -1.07 29.28
N ARG A 72 -8.91 -2.27 29.52
CA ARG A 72 -10.02 -2.51 30.46
C ARG A 72 -9.55 -3.49 31.52
N GLU A 73 -9.76 -3.17 32.79
CA GLU A 73 -9.58 -4.13 33.87
C GLU A 73 -10.84 -5.01 33.95
N THR A 74 -10.68 -6.32 33.75
CA THR A 74 -11.79 -7.28 33.80
C THR A 74 -11.93 -7.91 35.18
N GLU A 75 -10.80 -8.17 35.82
CA GLU A 75 -10.68 -8.65 37.19
C GLU A 75 -9.52 -7.93 37.87
N PRO A 76 -9.44 -7.89 39.21
CA PRO A 76 -8.34 -7.22 39.91
C PRO A 76 -6.95 -7.70 39.43
N GLY A 77 -6.22 -6.81 38.75
CA GLY A 77 -4.90 -7.10 38.19
C GLY A 77 -4.90 -7.90 36.88
N VAL A 78 -6.04 -8.02 36.19
CA VAL A 78 -6.20 -8.64 34.88
C VAL A 78 -6.78 -7.63 33.90
N PHE A 79 -6.08 -7.43 32.78
CA PHE A 79 -6.40 -6.38 31.81
C PHE A 79 -6.64 -6.96 30.42
N GLU A 80 -7.43 -6.27 29.62
CA GLU A 80 -7.63 -6.54 28.21
C GLU A 80 -7.37 -5.28 27.40
N ILE A 81 -6.90 -5.45 26.16
CA ILE A 81 -6.72 -4.32 25.23
C ILE A 81 -8.07 -3.94 24.62
N VAL A 82 -8.39 -2.65 24.67
CA VAL A 82 -9.57 -2.09 24.01
C VAL A 82 -9.24 -1.91 22.52
N ALA A 83 -9.80 -2.78 21.68
CA ALA A 83 -9.60 -2.72 20.23
C ALA A 83 -10.57 -1.75 19.53
N ALA A 84 -11.75 -1.52 20.13
CA ALA A 84 -12.74 -0.58 19.66
C ALA A 84 -13.27 0.23 20.83
N ASN A 85 -13.15 1.55 20.71
CA ASN A 85 -13.65 2.50 21.69
C ASN A 85 -15.18 2.65 21.56
N PRO A 86 -15.88 3.12 22.61
CA PRO A 86 -17.33 3.33 22.57
C PRO A 86 -17.82 4.28 21.47
N ASP A 87 -16.97 5.21 21.03
CA ASP A 87 -17.22 6.17 19.95
C ASP A 87 -17.01 5.57 18.53
N GLY A 88 -16.63 4.29 18.45
CA GLY A 88 -16.36 3.58 17.20
C GLY A 88 -14.94 3.78 16.65
N THR A 89 -14.09 4.57 17.32
CA THR A 89 -12.67 4.68 16.95
C THR A 89 -11.92 3.38 17.28
N MET A 90 -10.97 3.00 16.43
CA MET A 90 -10.14 1.82 16.66
C MET A 90 -8.67 2.21 16.54
N LEU A 91 -7.99 2.32 17.68
CA LEU A 91 -6.55 2.60 17.72
C LEU A 91 -5.71 1.35 17.43
N CYS A 92 -6.30 0.16 17.48
CA CYS A 92 -5.61 -1.07 17.14
C CYS A 92 -6.54 -2.17 16.61
N LYS A 93 -5.95 -3.18 15.97
CA LYS A 93 -6.64 -4.42 15.58
C LYS A 93 -5.66 -5.57 15.33
N TYR A 94 -6.14 -6.80 15.47
CA TYR A 94 -5.35 -7.99 15.13
C TYR A 94 -5.56 -8.43 13.68
N ALA A 95 -4.47 -8.59 12.93
CA ALA A 95 -4.51 -9.14 11.59
C ALA A 95 -4.75 -10.66 11.65
N ALA A 96 -6.00 -11.03 11.40
CA ALA A 96 -6.51 -12.38 11.20
C ALA A 96 -6.72 -13.22 12.48
N THR A 97 -7.99 -13.36 12.85
CA THR A 97 -8.49 -14.46 13.69
C THR A 97 -8.43 -15.78 12.89
N LYS A 98 -8.38 -16.92 13.59
CA LYS A 98 -8.29 -18.28 13.00
C LYS A 98 -9.29 -18.51 11.87
N GLU A 99 -10.49 -17.97 12.02
CA GLU A 99 -11.58 -18.03 11.04
C GLU A 99 -11.25 -17.30 9.71
N LEU A 100 -10.55 -16.16 9.78
CA LEU A 100 -10.14 -15.39 8.61
C LEU A 100 -8.97 -16.07 7.88
N GLN A 101 -8.10 -16.75 8.63
CA GLN A 101 -7.05 -17.61 8.05
C GLN A 101 -7.65 -18.85 7.37
N GLU A 102 -8.63 -19.51 7.99
CA GLU A 102 -9.33 -20.66 7.40
C GLU A 102 -10.11 -20.28 6.13
N LYS A 103 -10.79 -19.12 6.13
CA LYS A 103 -11.45 -18.58 4.93
C LYS A 103 -10.45 -18.28 3.82
N ARG A 104 -9.30 -17.67 4.13
CA ARG A 104 -8.21 -17.44 3.16
C ARG A 104 -7.60 -18.76 2.65
N ALA A 105 -7.41 -19.75 3.52
CA ALA A 105 -6.90 -21.07 3.15
C ALA A 105 -7.90 -21.87 2.29
N ARG A 106 -9.21 -21.75 2.57
CA ARG A 106 -10.27 -22.35 1.74
C ARG A 106 -10.36 -21.68 0.38
N ALA A 107 -10.29 -20.35 0.32
CA ALA A 107 -10.25 -19.58 -0.93
C ALA A 107 -8.99 -19.91 -1.75
N GLY A 108 -7.82 -20.04 -1.09
CA GLY A 108 -6.58 -20.48 -1.73
C GLY A 108 -6.67 -21.89 -2.30
N ARG A 109 -7.25 -22.84 -1.56
CA ARG A 109 -7.48 -24.22 -2.04
C ARG A 109 -8.47 -24.28 -3.21
N ALA A 110 -9.55 -23.49 -3.17
CA ALA A 110 -10.51 -23.40 -4.26
C ALA A 110 -9.87 -22.77 -5.52
N GLY A 111 -9.11 -21.69 -5.35
CA GLY A 111 -8.36 -21.04 -6.44
C GLY A 111 -7.30 -21.96 -7.06
N GLY A 112 -6.58 -22.73 -6.24
CA GLY A 112 -5.62 -23.73 -6.71
C GLY A 112 -6.27 -24.87 -7.51
N LYS A 113 -7.43 -25.38 -7.07
CA LYS A 113 -8.20 -26.40 -7.81
C LYS A 113 -8.74 -25.86 -9.13
N ALA A 114 -9.25 -24.62 -9.16
CA ALA A 114 -9.75 -23.98 -10.37
C ALA A 114 -8.63 -23.69 -11.38
N SER A 115 -7.49 -23.17 -10.92
CA SER A 115 -6.31 -22.96 -11.75
C SER A 115 -5.75 -24.28 -12.29
N GLY A 116 -5.71 -25.34 -11.46
CA GLY A 116 -5.31 -26.68 -11.88
C GLY A 116 -6.21 -27.28 -12.97
N ARG A 117 -7.53 -27.06 -12.89
CA ARG A 117 -8.49 -27.52 -13.92
C ARG A 117 -8.30 -26.77 -15.24
N SER A 118 -8.05 -25.46 -15.19
CA SER A 118 -7.79 -24.63 -16.38
C SER A 118 -6.48 -24.97 -17.10
N ARG A 119 -5.45 -25.40 -16.35
CA ARG A 119 -4.17 -25.85 -16.91
C ARG A 119 -4.31 -27.24 -17.56
N ARG A 120 -5.12 -28.12 -16.97
CA ARG A 120 -5.38 -29.46 -17.51
C ARG A 120 -6.18 -29.40 -18.82
N SER A 121 -7.20 -28.55 -18.90
CA SER A 121 -7.96 -28.33 -20.14
C SER A 121 -7.13 -27.66 -21.26
N LYS A 122 -6.13 -26.85 -20.92
CA LYS A 122 -5.24 -26.22 -21.91
C LYS A 122 -4.18 -27.17 -22.45
N ASN A 123 -3.71 -28.13 -21.66
CA ASN A 123 -2.84 -29.21 -22.13
C ASN A 123 -3.60 -30.24 -22.99
N GLU A 124 -4.84 -30.56 -22.65
CA GLU A 124 -5.68 -31.47 -23.44
C GLU A 124 -6.07 -30.86 -24.80
N ALA A 125 -6.26 -29.54 -24.90
CA ALA A 125 -6.52 -28.84 -26.16
C ALA A 125 -5.29 -28.71 -27.07
N ASN A 126 -4.06 -28.72 -26.51
CA ASN A 126 -2.83 -28.71 -27.31
C ASN A 126 -2.45 -30.12 -27.77
N ALA A 127 -2.75 -31.16 -26.99
CA ALA A 127 -2.51 -32.55 -27.39
C ALA A 127 -3.38 -33.02 -28.57
N SER A 128 -4.59 -32.47 -28.73
CA SER A 128 -5.46 -32.77 -29.87
C SER A 128 -5.05 -32.02 -31.15
N ALA A 129 -4.47 -30.82 -31.04
CA ALA A 129 -3.95 -30.07 -32.18
C ALA A 129 -2.68 -30.70 -32.79
N ASP A 130 -1.79 -31.25 -31.96
CA ASP A 130 -0.58 -31.94 -32.43
C ASP A 130 -0.89 -33.30 -33.07
N SER A 131 -1.99 -33.96 -32.71
CA SER A 131 -2.42 -35.23 -33.33
C SER A 131 -3.02 -35.08 -34.73
N GLU A 132 -3.64 -33.93 -35.05
CA GLU A 132 -4.17 -33.65 -36.39
C GLU A 132 -3.09 -33.14 -37.37
N ALA A 133 -2.01 -32.54 -36.86
CA ALA A 133 -0.89 -32.08 -37.68
C ALA A 133 0.06 -33.22 -38.09
N ASN A 134 0.18 -34.29 -37.29
CA ASN A 134 1.12 -35.38 -37.56
C ASN A 134 0.56 -36.50 -38.50
N ALA A 135 -0.74 -36.50 -38.79
CA ALA A 135 -1.34 -37.49 -39.70
C ALA A 135 -1.12 -37.19 -41.21
N LYS A 136 -0.56 -36.02 -41.56
CA LYS A 136 -0.31 -35.61 -42.96
C LYS A 136 1.16 -35.69 -43.41
N GLN A 137 2.07 -36.16 -42.57
CA GLN A 137 3.51 -36.21 -42.87
C GLN A 137 4.12 -37.62 -42.72
N MET A 138 3.37 -38.67 -43.07
CA MET A 138 3.89 -40.04 -43.24
C MET A 138 3.79 -40.48 -44.71
N LEU A 139 4.52 -39.80 -45.60
CA LEU A 139 4.81 -40.27 -46.96
C LEU A 139 6.16 -39.69 -47.39
N GLN A 140 7.26 -40.24 -46.87
CA GLN A 140 8.50 -40.58 -47.61
C GLN A 140 9.59 -41.12 -46.66
N PRO A 141 10.48 -42.02 -47.13
CA PRO A 141 11.35 -42.82 -46.27
C PRO A 141 12.81 -42.34 -46.21
N ASP A 142 13.46 -42.74 -45.10
CA ASP A 142 14.88 -43.03 -44.85
C ASP A 142 15.95 -41.94 -45.07
N GLU A 143 16.70 -41.57 -44.02
CA GLU A 143 18.01 -42.17 -43.67
C GLU A 143 18.69 -41.47 -42.46
N ALA A 144 19.11 -42.31 -41.52
CA ALA A 144 20.28 -42.27 -40.62
C ALA A 144 20.69 -41.03 -39.78
N ASN A 145 20.67 -41.30 -38.47
CA ASN A 145 21.75 -41.13 -37.46
C ASN A 145 21.95 -39.83 -36.64
N ASP A 146 21.83 -40.09 -35.33
CA ASP A 146 22.77 -39.81 -34.24
C ASP A 146 22.58 -38.59 -33.30
N GLU A 147 22.45 -39.01 -32.03
CA GLU A 147 23.08 -38.50 -30.81
C GLU A 147 22.58 -37.23 -30.10
N ALA A 148 22.33 -37.47 -28.79
CA ALA A 148 22.67 -36.62 -27.63
C ALA A 148 21.90 -35.31 -27.46
N LEU A 149 21.67 -34.75 -26.27
CA LEU A 149 21.65 -35.14 -24.86
C LEU A 149 21.16 -33.85 -24.16
N ALA A 150 20.50 -34.00 -23.01
CA ALA A 150 20.50 -33.05 -21.88
C ALA A 150 19.80 -31.67 -21.99
N GLU A 151 18.80 -31.54 -21.10
CA GLU A 151 18.77 -30.56 -19.99
C GLU A 151 18.37 -29.09 -20.25
N ALA A 152 17.21 -28.69 -19.70
CA ALA A 152 16.93 -27.38 -19.07
C ALA A 152 15.58 -27.47 -18.32
N LYS A 153 15.54 -27.35 -16.99
CA LYS A 153 15.49 -26.12 -16.17
C LYS A 153 14.28 -25.22 -16.43
N GLY A 154 13.67 -24.76 -15.33
CA GLY A 154 13.16 -23.39 -15.26
C GLY A 154 11.67 -23.22 -14.93
N GLU A 155 11.39 -23.13 -13.63
CA GLU A 155 10.71 -21.97 -13.01
C GLU A 155 9.43 -21.42 -13.66
N ALA A 156 8.29 -21.61 -12.98
CA ALA A 156 7.19 -20.65 -13.02
C ALA A 156 6.27 -20.77 -11.80
N ASN A 157 6.41 -19.86 -10.83
CA ASN A 157 5.24 -19.28 -10.17
C ASN A 157 5.58 -18.05 -9.32
N ALA A 158 4.87 -16.95 -9.53
CA ALA A 158 4.05 -16.34 -8.46
C ALA A 158 3.42 -15.01 -8.92
N LYS A 159 2.12 -15.02 -9.20
CA LYS A 159 1.23 -13.88 -8.91
C LYS A 159 -0.13 -14.42 -8.48
N GLN A 160 -0.52 -14.15 -7.23
CA GLN A 160 -1.86 -13.72 -6.83
C GLN A 160 -2.00 -13.68 -5.30
N THR A 161 -2.19 -12.50 -4.73
CA THR A 161 -3.04 -12.32 -3.55
C THR A 161 -3.89 -11.06 -3.70
N GLY A 162 -5.15 -11.22 -3.32
CA GLY A 162 -6.23 -10.29 -3.57
C GLY A 162 -6.45 -9.24 -2.47
N LYS A 163 -7.15 -8.20 -2.91
CA LYS A 163 -7.68 -7.04 -2.19
C LYS A 163 -8.56 -7.43 -0.99
N GLN A 164 -8.48 -6.65 0.09
CA GLN A 164 -9.58 -6.49 1.06
C GLN A 164 -10.05 -5.04 1.06
N LYS A 165 -11.38 -4.89 1.09
CA LYS A 165 -12.17 -3.66 1.04
C LYS A 165 -12.10 -2.94 2.40
N ARG A 166 -11.98 -1.60 2.40
CA ARG A 166 -12.10 -0.73 3.57
C ARG A 166 -13.44 0.01 3.49
N SER A 167 -14.20 -0.06 4.57
CA SER A 167 -15.42 0.67 4.88
C SER A 167 -15.10 2.12 5.23
N THR A 168 -15.86 3.08 4.71
CA THR A 168 -15.73 4.52 5.00
C THR A 168 -16.88 4.93 5.89
N LEU A 169 -16.57 5.38 7.12
CA LEU A 169 -17.48 6.12 7.99
C LEU A 169 -17.12 7.61 7.87
N THR A 170 -18.10 8.42 7.51
CA THR A 170 -18.02 9.87 7.38
C THR A 170 -18.34 10.53 8.72
N TYR A 171 -17.46 11.40 9.22
CA TYR A 171 -17.75 12.33 10.32
C TYR A 171 -17.76 13.75 9.77
N THR A 172 -18.90 14.44 9.90
CA THR A 172 -19.07 15.86 9.61
C THR A 172 -18.93 16.64 10.91
N TYR A 173 -17.99 17.59 10.97
CA TYR A 173 -17.88 18.55 12.07
C TYR A 173 -18.42 19.91 11.60
N THR A 174 -19.50 20.39 12.22
CA THR A 174 -20.01 21.75 12.06
C THR A 174 -19.25 22.69 12.98
N HIS A 175 -18.54 23.68 12.42
CA HIS A 175 -17.96 24.79 13.19
C HIS A 175 -19.08 25.68 13.73
N THR A 176 -19.09 25.91 15.04
CA THR A 176 -19.79 27.04 15.66
C THR A 176 -18.77 27.99 16.26
N ASP A 177 -18.91 29.26 15.89
CA ASP A 177 -18.11 30.39 16.32
C ASP A 177 -18.07 30.56 17.86
N ILE A 178 -16.87 30.79 18.41
CA ILE A 178 -16.70 31.41 19.72
C ILE A 178 -15.78 32.61 19.56
N THR A 179 -16.32 33.76 19.92
CA THR A 179 -15.71 35.09 19.88
C THR A 179 -14.99 35.38 21.21
N SER A 180 -13.86 36.10 21.11
CA SER A 180 -13.16 36.90 22.15
C SER A 180 -12.26 36.18 23.19
N PRO A 181 -11.28 36.89 23.80
CA PRO A 181 -10.49 38.04 23.32
C PRO A 181 -8.96 37.85 23.48
N ASN A 182 -8.21 38.63 22.70
CA ASN A 182 -6.76 38.87 22.84
C ASN A 182 -6.42 39.45 24.24
N PRO A 183 -5.27 39.09 24.83
CA PRO A 183 -4.19 40.09 24.91
C PRO A 183 -2.75 39.54 24.73
N SER A 184 -1.95 40.38 24.08
CA SER A 184 -0.49 40.55 24.20
C SER A 184 0.44 39.59 23.45
N THR A 185 1.00 40.14 22.37
CA THR A 185 2.21 39.72 21.66
C THR A 185 3.46 39.74 22.55
N PRO A 186 4.43 38.86 22.27
CA PRO A 186 5.73 39.37 21.81
C PRO A 186 6.31 38.62 20.60
N THR A 187 6.81 39.42 19.65
CA THR A 187 7.93 39.24 18.69
C THR A 187 8.06 37.93 17.88
N PRO A 188 8.09 37.99 16.53
CA PRO A 188 8.19 36.81 15.67
C PRO A 188 9.62 36.28 15.58
N GLU A 189 9.82 35.05 16.01
CA GLU A 189 10.92 34.18 15.58
C GLU A 189 10.50 33.56 14.22
N PRO A 190 11.40 33.43 13.22
CA PRO A 190 10.99 32.99 11.88
C PRO A 190 10.46 31.55 11.93
N GLU A 191 9.18 31.37 11.58
CA GLU A 191 8.58 30.06 11.38
C GLU A 191 9.34 29.29 10.29
N PRO A 192 9.62 27.99 10.48
CA PRO A 192 10.12 27.16 9.39
C PRO A 192 9.03 27.07 8.32
N GLU A 193 9.33 27.59 7.12
CA GLU A 193 8.46 27.51 5.94
C GLU A 193 7.97 26.07 5.77
N ARG A 194 6.67 25.84 6.03
CA ARG A 194 6.02 24.54 5.80
C ARG A 194 5.94 24.31 4.29
N THR A 195 6.97 23.68 3.73
CA THR A 195 6.96 23.22 2.34
C THR A 195 5.87 22.16 2.19
N THR A 196 4.95 22.36 1.25
CA THR A 196 3.88 21.39 1.01
C THR A 196 4.45 20.11 0.38
N MET A 197 3.79 18.96 0.58
CA MET A 197 4.19 17.70 -0.06
C MET A 197 4.23 17.81 -1.59
N ALA A 198 3.34 18.62 -2.18
CA ALA A 198 3.32 18.88 -3.62
C ALA A 198 4.52 19.70 -4.09
N GLU A 199 4.95 20.71 -3.32
CA GLU A 199 6.15 21.50 -3.63
C GLU A 199 7.44 20.68 -3.45
N LEU A 200 7.51 19.82 -2.43
CA LEU A 200 8.60 18.87 -2.25
C LEU A 200 8.69 17.89 -3.42
N GLU A 201 7.55 17.34 -3.86
CA GLU A 201 7.49 16.46 -5.03
C GLU A 201 7.86 17.18 -6.33
N ALA A 202 7.41 18.43 -6.50
CA ALA A 202 7.78 19.24 -7.66
C ALA A 202 9.29 19.49 -7.67
N ARG A 203 9.89 19.85 -6.52
CA ARG A 203 11.33 20.07 -6.38
C ARG A 203 12.15 18.80 -6.64
N MET A 204 11.65 17.64 -6.22
CA MET A 204 12.27 16.34 -6.51
C MET A 204 12.20 15.98 -8.00
N LEU A 205 11.25 16.55 -8.75
CA LEU A 205 11.07 16.33 -10.18
C LEU A 205 11.81 17.37 -11.05
N GLU A 206 12.33 18.46 -10.49
CA GLU A 206 13.14 19.45 -11.22
C GLU A 206 14.42 18.84 -11.80
N ASP A 207 15.11 18.04 -10.99
CA ASP A 207 16.21 17.18 -11.44
C ASP A 207 16.04 15.76 -10.87
N PRO A 208 15.31 14.89 -11.60
CA PRO A 208 15.01 13.55 -11.12
C PRO A 208 16.25 12.68 -10.95
N PHE A 209 17.24 12.85 -11.83
CA PHE A 209 18.47 12.08 -11.77
C PHE A 209 19.32 12.53 -10.59
N GLU A 210 19.52 13.83 -10.40
CA GLU A 210 20.34 14.35 -9.30
C GLU A 210 19.71 14.01 -7.94
N THR A 211 18.39 14.10 -7.83
CA THR A 211 17.63 13.70 -6.64
C THR A 211 17.85 12.22 -6.32
N ALA A 212 17.74 11.35 -7.34
CA ALA A 212 17.97 9.92 -7.16
C ALA A 212 19.45 9.61 -6.87
N TRP A 213 20.37 10.28 -7.54
CA TRP A 213 21.81 10.12 -7.33
C TRP A 213 22.18 10.45 -5.88
N ASN A 214 21.72 11.59 -5.36
CA ASN A 214 21.99 12.04 -3.99
C ASN A 214 21.35 11.15 -2.90
N ALA A 215 20.24 10.50 -3.22
CA ALA A 215 19.60 9.54 -2.32
C ALA A 215 20.24 8.13 -2.37
N TYR A 216 21.14 7.87 -3.31
CA TYR A 216 21.70 6.55 -3.53
C TYR A 216 22.76 6.22 -2.46
N PRO A 217 22.76 5.02 -1.85
CA PRO A 217 23.60 4.72 -0.70
C PRO A 217 25.11 4.75 -0.99
N ARG A 218 25.52 4.58 -2.26
CA ARG A 218 26.94 4.47 -2.63
C ARG A 218 27.29 5.31 -3.87
N HIS A 219 28.15 6.30 -3.69
CA HIS A 219 28.64 7.19 -4.74
C HIS A 219 29.99 6.78 -5.34
N THR A 220 30.24 5.48 -5.50
CA THR A 220 31.48 5.01 -6.15
C THR A 220 31.23 4.72 -7.62
N GLY A 221 32.07 5.22 -8.52
CA GLY A 221 31.93 5.03 -9.96
C GLY A 221 31.59 6.33 -10.70
N SER A 222 31.37 6.25 -12.01
CA SER A 222 31.13 7.44 -12.83
C SER A 222 29.67 7.90 -12.76
N LYS A 223 29.46 9.16 -12.32
CA LYS A 223 28.15 9.84 -12.33
C LYS A 223 27.56 9.88 -13.74
N THR A 224 28.38 10.12 -14.77
CA THR A 224 27.95 10.15 -16.18
C THR A 224 27.47 8.78 -16.68
N GLU A 225 28.06 7.69 -16.19
CA GLU A 225 27.59 6.33 -16.54
C GLU A 225 26.30 5.96 -15.82
N ALA A 226 26.06 6.51 -14.63
CA ALA A 226 24.78 6.36 -13.93
C ALA A 226 23.67 7.15 -14.62
N GLU A 227 23.97 8.37 -15.09
CA GLU A 227 23.03 9.19 -15.84
C GLU A 227 22.64 8.55 -17.18
N LYS A 228 23.61 7.99 -17.92
CA LYS A 228 23.31 7.19 -19.12
C LYS A 228 22.42 5.98 -18.80
N ALA A 229 22.73 5.25 -17.73
CA ALA A 229 21.92 4.11 -17.32
C ALA A 229 20.50 4.52 -16.90
N TRP A 230 20.36 5.66 -16.23
CA TRP A 230 19.08 6.26 -15.85
C TRP A 230 18.23 6.56 -17.08
N ASN A 231 18.81 7.26 -18.07
CA ASN A 231 18.10 7.62 -19.29
C ASN A 231 17.66 6.39 -20.10
N LEU A 232 18.46 5.32 -20.14
CA LEU A 232 18.07 4.06 -20.78
C LEU A 232 16.87 3.39 -20.09
N VAL A 233 16.81 3.47 -18.76
CA VAL A 233 15.68 2.93 -17.97
C VAL A 233 14.42 3.76 -18.18
N VAL A 234 14.53 5.10 -18.18
CA VAL A 234 13.41 6.00 -18.45
C VAL A 234 12.86 5.80 -19.86
N GLN A 235 13.73 5.59 -20.86
CA GLN A 235 13.35 5.36 -22.25
C GLN A 235 12.82 3.94 -22.53
N GLY A 236 13.02 2.98 -21.62
CA GLY A 236 12.59 1.59 -21.82
C GLY A 236 13.39 0.86 -22.90
N VAL A 237 14.71 1.08 -22.93
CA VAL A 237 15.61 0.44 -23.90
C VAL A 237 16.06 -0.93 -23.37
N ALA A 238 16.41 -1.85 -24.29
CA ALA A 238 16.91 -3.20 -23.98
C ALA A 238 15.91 -4.14 -23.30
N GLY A 239 14.67 -4.20 -23.82
CA GLY A 239 13.67 -5.21 -23.44
C GLY A 239 12.95 -4.95 -22.11
N ARG A 240 13.10 -3.75 -21.54
CA ARG A 240 12.41 -3.32 -20.32
C ARG A 240 11.40 -2.21 -20.64
N PRO A 241 10.21 -2.18 -20.03
CA PRO A 241 9.28 -1.07 -20.22
C PRO A 241 9.87 0.24 -19.68
N PRO A 242 9.51 1.40 -20.27
CA PRO A 242 9.97 2.71 -19.78
C PRO A 242 9.51 2.93 -18.33
N ALA A 243 10.43 3.40 -17.50
CA ALA A 243 10.15 3.71 -16.10
C ALA A 243 9.83 5.21 -15.92
N ASP A 244 8.81 5.51 -15.14
CA ASP A 244 8.50 6.87 -14.70
C ASP A 244 9.63 7.37 -13.76
N PRO A 245 10.29 8.51 -14.04
CA PRO A 245 11.32 9.08 -13.18
C PRO A 245 10.90 9.19 -11.70
N ARG A 246 9.63 9.51 -11.43
CA ARG A 246 9.10 9.59 -10.06
C ARG A 246 9.13 8.24 -9.34
N GLN A 247 8.79 7.17 -10.05
CA GLN A 247 8.82 5.81 -9.52
C GLN A 247 10.26 5.33 -9.34
N LEU A 248 11.17 5.77 -10.20
CA LEU A 248 12.58 5.43 -10.12
C LEU A 248 13.26 6.12 -8.92
N ILE A 249 12.93 7.39 -8.63
CA ILE A 249 13.33 8.07 -7.38
C ILE A 249 12.81 7.29 -6.15
N GLY A 250 11.51 6.92 -6.16
CA GLY A 250 10.91 6.15 -5.07
C GLY A 250 11.59 4.80 -4.85
N SER A 251 11.96 4.12 -5.93
CA SER A 251 12.73 2.88 -5.90
C SER A 251 14.12 3.07 -5.28
N VAL A 252 14.83 4.13 -5.64
CA VAL A 252 16.15 4.43 -5.08
C VAL A 252 16.07 4.70 -3.58
N ILE A 253 15.11 5.49 -3.13
CA ILE A 253 14.90 5.78 -1.71
C ILE A 253 14.54 4.49 -0.94
N ALA A 254 13.68 3.65 -1.52
CA ALA A 254 13.34 2.37 -0.92
C ALA A 254 14.56 1.44 -0.84
N TYR A 255 15.38 1.39 -1.89
CA TYR A 255 16.62 0.62 -1.91
C TYR A 255 17.63 1.10 -0.87
N ALA A 256 17.84 2.42 -0.76
CA ALA A 256 18.75 3.01 0.22
C ALA A 256 18.40 2.57 1.65
N LYS A 257 17.10 2.46 1.98
CA LYS A 257 16.62 1.98 3.30
C LYS A 257 16.90 0.49 3.56
N THR A 258 17.18 -0.30 2.52
CA THR A 258 17.51 -1.72 2.66
C THR A 258 19.01 -1.98 2.81
N VAL A 259 19.85 -0.96 2.64
CA VAL A 259 21.31 -1.08 2.69
C VAL A 259 21.81 -0.65 4.06
N ASP A 260 22.15 -1.62 4.91
CA ASP A 260 22.75 -1.35 6.23
C ASP A 260 24.21 -0.87 6.10
N GLU A 261 24.96 -1.43 5.14
CA GLU A 261 26.37 -1.11 4.91
C GLU A 261 26.61 -0.62 3.46
N PRO A 262 26.75 0.70 3.23
CA PRO A 262 26.91 1.30 1.90
C PRO A 262 28.01 0.70 1.03
N LYS A 263 29.08 0.19 1.63
CA LYS A 263 30.24 -0.38 0.91
C LYS A 263 29.90 -1.64 0.10
N TYR A 264 28.83 -2.36 0.47
CA TYR A 264 28.39 -3.57 -0.24
C TYR A 264 27.31 -3.30 -1.29
N ALA A 265 26.72 -2.10 -1.31
CA ALA A 265 25.81 -1.73 -2.39
C ALA A 265 26.58 -1.69 -3.73
N PRO A 266 25.98 -2.13 -4.84
CA PRO A 266 26.52 -1.86 -6.17
C PRO A 266 26.52 -0.36 -6.43
N ASN A 267 27.28 0.09 -7.44
CA ASN A 267 27.13 1.46 -7.92
C ASN A 267 25.78 1.63 -8.66
N MET A 268 25.27 2.85 -8.68
CA MET A 268 23.93 3.13 -9.23
C MET A 268 23.81 2.70 -10.70
N SER A 269 24.86 2.89 -11.51
CA SER A 269 24.84 2.49 -12.93
C SER A 269 24.68 0.97 -13.10
N ARG A 270 25.41 0.16 -12.31
CA ARG A 270 25.27 -1.30 -12.30
C ARG A 270 23.91 -1.73 -11.79
N TRP A 271 23.41 -1.09 -10.73
CA TRP A 271 22.08 -1.37 -10.17
C TRP A 271 20.95 -1.11 -11.18
N LEU A 272 21.01 0.00 -11.92
CA LEU A 272 20.07 0.34 -12.99
C LEU A 272 20.15 -0.65 -14.16
N ARG A 273 21.36 -0.92 -14.67
CA ARG A 273 21.56 -1.83 -15.83
C ARG A 273 21.14 -3.28 -15.53
N GLN A 274 21.38 -3.75 -14.30
CA GLN A 274 20.96 -5.08 -13.85
C GLN A 274 19.45 -5.16 -13.61
N GLY A 275 18.78 -4.03 -13.43
CA GLY A 275 17.35 -4.01 -13.19
C GLY A 275 16.92 -4.13 -11.76
N ALA A 276 17.84 -4.07 -10.81
CA ALA A 276 17.54 -4.25 -9.40
C ALA A 276 16.56 -3.19 -8.85
N TYR A 277 16.37 -2.08 -9.58
CA TYR A 277 15.33 -1.09 -9.30
C TYR A 277 13.91 -1.68 -9.32
N THR A 278 13.65 -2.74 -10.09
CA THR A 278 12.31 -3.33 -10.14
C THR A 278 11.88 -3.97 -8.82
N ASP A 279 12.85 -4.40 -7.99
CA ASP A 279 12.58 -5.11 -6.74
C ASP A 279 12.03 -4.18 -5.64
N THR A 280 12.35 -2.88 -5.75
CA THR A 280 11.98 -1.83 -4.80
C THR A 280 11.05 -0.80 -5.42
N MET A 281 10.62 -1.02 -6.66
CA MET A 281 9.77 -0.08 -7.38
C MET A 281 8.39 0.01 -6.72
N PRO A 282 7.91 1.22 -6.39
CA PRO A 282 6.55 1.40 -5.87
C PRO A 282 5.56 0.80 -6.87
N SER A 283 4.63 -0.06 -6.41
CA SER A 283 3.56 -0.56 -7.29
C SER A 283 2.82 0.63 -7.88
N GLN A 284 2.69 0.68 -9.21
CA GLN A 284 1.81 1.67 -9.82
C GLN A 284 0.43 1.56 -9.18
N PRO A 285 -0.18 2.69 -8.78
CA PRO A 285 -1.59 2.67 -8.41
C PRO A 285 -2.35 2.13 -9.61
N LYS A 286 -3.04 1.00 -9.44
CA LYS A 286 -3.83 0.41 -10.52
C LYS A 286 -4.82 1.49 -11.01
N PRO A 287 -4.86 1.82 -12.31
CA PRO A 287 -5.81 2.80 -12.81
C PRO A 287 -7.21 2.39 -12.35
N TYR A 288 -7.91 3.32 -11.70
CA TYR A 288 -9.23 3.03 -11.17
C TYR A 288 -10.17 2.77 -12.35
N ARG A 289 -10.78 1.58 -12.34
CA ARG A 289 -11.68 1.11 -13.40
C ARG A 289 -12.92 0.51 -12.78
N HIS A 290 -14.09 0.97 -13.21
CA HIS A 290 -15.37 0.42 -12.81
C HIS A 290 -16.20 0.12 -14.05
N ALA A 291 -16.74 -1.10 -14.13
CA ALA A 291 -17.67 -1.49 -15.19
C ALA A 291 -19.08 -1.42 -14.61
N LEU A 292 -19.94 -0.64 -15.25
CA LEU A 292 -21.35 -0.56 -14.94
C LEU A 292 -22.11 -1.77 -15.51
N PRO A 293 -23.33 -2.07 -15.01
CA PRO A 293 -24.13 -3.20 -15.48
C PRO A 293 -24.52 -3.14 -16.97
N ASP A 294 -24.55 -1.94 -17.55
CA ASP A 294 -24.82 -1.67 -18.97
C ASP A 294 -23.61 -1.92 -19.89
N GLY A 295 -22.45 -2.27 -19.33
CA GLY A 295 -21.19 -2.49 -20.05
C GLY A 295 -20.31 -1.25 -20.17
N THR A 296 -20.75 -0.09 -19.69
CA THR A 296 -19.96 1.15 -19.70
C THR A 296 -18.77 1.01 -18.76
N VAL A 297 -17.57 1.34 -19.25
CA VAL A 297 -16.34 1.32 -18.46
C VAL A 297 -15.94 2.74 -18.09
N ILE A 298 -15.99 3.02 -16.80
CA ILE A 298 -15.49 4.26 -16.22
C ILE A 298 -14.03 4.00 -15.85
N ASP A 299 -13.14 4.79 -16.42
CA ASP A 299 -11.71 4.80 -16.13
C ASP A 299 -11.16 6.25 -16.08
N ASP A 300 -9.86 6.41 -15.96
CA ASP A 300 -9.23 7.74 -15.90
C ASP A 300 -9.41 8.54 -17.20
N ARG A 301 -9.60 7.88 -18.36
CA ARG A 301 -9.89 8.57 -19.61
C ARG A 301 -11.31 9.12 -19.59
N TRP A 302 -12.26 8.33 -19.09
CA TRP A 302 -13.63 8.79 -18.89
C TRP A 302 -13.69 10.02 -17.97
N ILE A 303 -13.00 9.99 -16.82
CA ILE A 303 -12.95 11.13 -15.88
C ILE A 303 -12.32 12.36 -16.55
N THR A 304 -11.28 12.16 -17.35
CA THR A 304 -10.63 13.27 -18.06
C THR A 304 -11.62 13.92 -19.01
N SER A 305 -12.25 13.14 -19.90
CA SER A 305 -13.14 13.69 -20.92
C SER A 305 -14.48 14.20 -20.38
N HIS A 306 -15.00 13.66 -19.27
CA HIS A 306 -16.34 14.01 -18.75
C HIS A 306 -16.30 15.00 -17.59
N ILE A 307 -15.14 15.23 -16.97
CA ILE A 307 -15.02 16.18 -15.84
C ILE A 307 -13.88 17.15 -16.09
N ARG A 308 -12.65 16.65 -16.25
CA ARG A 308 -11.44 17.49 -16.24
C ARG A 308 -11.42 18.47 -17.40
N ASP A 309 -11.87 18.06 -18.58
CA ASP A 309 -11.91 18.92 -19.78
C ASP A 309 -13.02 19.99 -19.73
N HIS A 310 -13.94 19.89 -18.76
CA HIS A 310 -15.09 20.79 -18.60
C HIS A 310 -14.97 21.77 -17.43
N VAL A 311 -13.84 21.75 -16.72
CA VAL A 311 -13.58 22.61 -15.56
C VAL A 311 -12.25 23.33 -15.70
N PRO A 312 -12.08 24.53 -15.11
CA PRO A 312 -10.81 25.24 -15.17
C PRO A 312 -9.66 24.40 -14.57
N VAL A 313 -8.47 24.51 -15.17
CA VAL A 313 -7.28 23.78 -14.72
C VAL A 313 -7.03 24.05 -13.22
N GLY A 314 -6.81 22.98 -12.46
CA GLY A 314 -6.55 23.06 -11.02
C GLY A 314 -7.79 23.06 -10.12
N THR A 315 -9.01 23.18 -10.67
CA THR A 315 -10.25 23.17 -9.84
C THR A 315 -10.71 21.76 -9.46
N PHE A 316 -10.47 20.77 -10.33
CA PHE A 316 -10.77 19.37 -10.04
C PHE A 316 -9.68 18.74 -9.16
N THR A 317 -10.02 18.52 -7.88
CA THR A 317 -9.09 18.01 -6.86
C THR A 317 -9.17 16.49 -6.70
N ASP A 318 -8.16 15.90 -6.07
CA ASP A 318 -8.17 14.47 -5.73
C ASP A 318 -9.28 14.08 -4.74
N SER A 319 -9.74 15.03 -3.91
CA SER A 319 -10.91 14.84 -3.05
C SER A 319 -12.19 14.67 -3.88
N MET A 320 -12.43 15.54 -4.86
CA MET A 320 -13.58 15.44 -5.78
C MET A 320 -13.52 14.15 -6.62
N ARG A 321 -12.31 13.75 -7.04
CA ARG A 321 -12.11 12.47 -7.73
C ARG A 321 -12.43 11.27 -6.83
N THR A 322 -12.07 11.34 -5.55
CA THR A 322 -12.37 10.29 -4.57
C THR A 322 -13.88 10.18 -4.31
N ASP A 323 -14.55 11.32 -4.16
CA ASP A 323 -16.00 11.40 -3.99
C ASP A 323 -16.76 10.84 -5.20
N PHE A 324 -16.36 11.23 -6.42
CA PHE A 324 -16.87 10.65 -7.66
C PHE A 324 -16.84 9.11 -7.64
N TRP A 325 -15.67 8.55 -7.30
CA TRP A 325 -15.50 7.10 -7.24
C TRP A 325 -16.24 6.43 -6.07
N ALA A 326 -16.61 7.16 -5.03
CA ALA A 326 -17.46 6.64 -3.96
C ALA A 326 -18.91 6.54 -4.45
N CYS A 327 -19.43 7.62 -5.03
CA CYS A 327 -20.79 7.70 -5.58
C CYS A 327 -21.06 6.65 -6.65
N VAL A 328 -20.16 6.51 -7.62
CA VAL A 328 -20.30 5.52 -8.71
C VAL A 328 -20.36 4.10 -8.15
N LYS A 329 -19.54 3.77 -7.15
CA LYS A 329 -19.54 2.42 -6.54
C LYS A 329 -20.79 2.13 -5.72
N THR A 330 -21.45 3.16 -5.20
CA THR A 330 -22.73 3.04 -4.50
C THR A 330 -23.93 2.97 -5.45
N GLY A 331 -23.69 3.02 -6.77
CA GLY A 331 -24.72 2.90 -7.80
C GLY A 331 -25.30 4.23 -8.29
N ILE A 332 -24.68 5.37 -7.95
CA ILE A 332 -25.05 6.66 -8.51
C ILE A 332 -24.56 6.72 -9.96
N ASP A 333 -25.41 7.25 -10.84
CA ASP A 333 -25.08 7.47 -12.24
C ASP A 333 -23.82 8.35 -12.38
N PRO A 334 -22.76 7.88 -13.08
CA PRO A 334 -21.53 8.65 -13.23
C PRO A 334 -21.74 9.97 -13.97
N GLU A 335 -22.62 10.05 -14.95
CA GLU A 335 -22.85 11.29 -15.69
C GLU A 335 -23.49 12.35 -14.81
N GLN A 336 -24.49 11.96 -14.00
CA GLN A 336 -25.09 12.84 -13.01
C GLN A 336 -24.03 13.38 -12.04
N LYS A 337 -23.21 12.49 -11.46
CA LYS A 337 -22.19 12.92 -10.50
C LYS A 337 -21.10 13.79 -11.13
N ALA A 338 -20.71 13.51 -12.37
CA ALA A 338 -19.79 14.34 -13.13
C ALA A 338 -20.33 15.77 -13.32
N LYS A 339 -21.60 15.91 -13.71
CA LYS A 339 -22.27 17.22 -13.86
C LYS A 339 -22.29 18.00 -12.54
N GLU A 340 -22.59 17.34 -11.43
CA GLU A 340 -22.55 17.97 -10.09
C GLU A 340 -21.16 18.54 -9.76
N ILE A 341 -20.11 17.75 -9.99
CA ILE A 341 -18.72 18.16 -9.75
C ILE A 341 -18.31 19.34 -10.66
N ILE A 342 -18.68 19.28 -11.94
CA ILE A 342 -18.38 20.36 -12.90
C ILE A 342 -19.03 21.68 -12.44
N ASN A 343 -20.31 21.63 -12.06
CA ASN A 343 -21.04 22.80 -11.57
C ASN A 343 -20.40 23.35 -10.29
N GLU A 344 -19.95 22.49 -9.38
CA GLU A 344 -19.26 22.93 -8.17
C GLU A 344 -17.92 23.61 -8.49
N CYS A 345 -17.12 23.03 -9.39
CA CYS A 345 -15.85 23.62 -9.85
C CYS A 345 -16.06 24.99 -10.49
N GLN A 346 -17.05 25.11 -11.39
CA GLN A 346 -17.37 26.37 -12.06
C GLN A 346 -17.86 27.44 -11.08
N ARG A 347 -18.72 27.07 -10.12
CA ARG A 347 -19.17 27.98 -9.06
C ARG A 347 -18.03 28.48 -8.18
N LYS A 348 -17.07 27.60 -7.84
CA LYS A 348 -15.89 27.97 -7.05
C LYS A 348 -14.94 28.88 -7.82
N ALA A 349 -14.84 28.71 -9.14
CA ALA A 349 -14.01 29.57 -9.99
C ALA A 349 -14.59 30.98 -10.24
N GLN A 350 -15.89 31.19 -9.98
CA GLN A 350 -16.57 32.48 -10.10
C GLN A 350 -16.60 33.30 -8.80
N ARG A 351 -16.13 32.73 -7.69
CA ARG A 351 -15.93 33.44 -6.41
C ARG A 351 -14.48 33.86 -6.29
#